data_AF-A0A7X4DMI3-F1
#
_entry.id   AF-A0A7X4DMI3-F1
#
_cell.length_a   1.000
_cell.length_b   1.000
_cell.length_c   1.000
_cell.angle_alpha   90.00
_cell.angle_beta   90.00
_cell.angle_gamma   90.00
#
_symmetry.space_group_name_H-M   'P 1'
#
loop_
_entity.id
_entity.type
_entity.pdbx_description
1 polymer ?
#
loop_
_entity_poly.entity_id
_entity_poly.type
_entity_poly.pdbx_seq_one_letter_code
_entity_poly.pdbx_strand_id
1 'polypeptide(L)'
;VGIAAGPDVSVMDPGGNHLAPGDEGEIVIRGPNVTPGYENNEAANRENFTHGWFRTGDQGFRDPDGYFTITGRLKEIINRGGEKISPREVDEVLMDHPAVQQVVTFAMPHAKLGEEVAAAVVLREGAEAGPGDVREFAAGRLAGFKVPRKVVILDEIPKGPTGKLRRIGLADQLGIT
;
A
#
# COMPACT_ATOMS: atom_id res chain seq x y z
N VAL A 1 -34.34 -1.30 -15.55
CA VAL A 1 -33.62 0.00 -15.55
C VAL A 1 -34.19 0.84 -14.41
N GLY A 2 -33.34 1.43 -13.57
CA GLY A 2 -33.72 2.17 -12.35
C GLY A 2 -32.67 3.21 -11.98
N ILE A 3 -32.86 3.92 -10.85
CA ILE A 3 -31.90 4.92 -10.35
C ILE A 3 -30.58 4.22 -10.00
N ALA A 4 -29.45 4.89 -10.22
CA ALA A 4 -28.15 4.41 -9.77
C ALA A 4 -28.18 4.07 -8.28
N ALA A 5 -27.83 2.83 -7.95
CA ALA A 5 -27.83 2.31 -6.58
C ALA A 5 -26.38 2.08 -6.16
N GLY A 6 -25.81 3.01 -5.42
CA GLY A 6 -24.44 2.95 -4.94
C GLY A 6 -24.03 4.25 -4.25
N PRO A 7 -22.92 4.24 -3.49
CA PRO A 7 -22.35 5.47 -2.99
C PRO A 7 -21.82 6.30 -4.16
N ASP A 8 -21.80 7.62 -3.98
CA ASP A 8 -20.90 8.47 -4.76
C ASP A 8 -19.46 8.04 -4.45
N VAL A 9 -18.59 8.03 -5.46
CA VAL A 9 -17.17 7.72 -5.32
C VAL A 9 -16.36 8.82 -6.01
N SER A 10 -15.30 9.28 -5.36
CA SER A 10 -14.38 10.27 -5.91
C SER A 10 -12.94 10.00 -5.44
N VAL A 11 -11.98 10.72 -6.00
CA VAL A 11 -10.62 10.83 -5.48
C VAL A 11 -10.41 12.23 -4.91
N MET A 12 -9.76 12.35 -3.76
CA MET A 12 -9.41 13.62 -3.11
C MET A 12 -7.92 13.74 -2.82
N ASP A 13 -7.42 14.97 -2.84
CA ASP A 13 -6.11 15.32 -2.30
C ASP A 13 -6.12 15.33 -0.74
N PRO A 14 -4.97 15.55 -0.08
CA PRO A 14 -4.91 15.70 1.37
C PRO A 14 -5.66 16.93 1.92
N GLY A 15 -5.92 17.94 1.09
CA GLY A 15 -6.70 19.14 1.44
C GLY A 15 -8.21 18.94 1.36
N GLY A 16 -8.68 17.80 0.84
CA GLY A 16 -10.10 17.52 0.64
C GLY A 16 -10.68 18.08 -0.67
N ASN A 17 -9.82 18.47 -1.62
CA ASN A 17 -10.23 18.86 -2.96
C ASN A 17 -10.38 17.63 -3.85
N HIS A 18 -11.42 17.61 -4.68
CA HIS A 18 -11.60 16.56 -5.68
C HIS A 18 -10.53 16.65 -6.77
N LEU A 19 -10.00 15.50 -7.17
CA LEU A 19 -8.96 15.40 -8.21
C LEU A 19 -9.57 15.12 -9.60
N ALA A 20 -8.84 15.52 -10.64
CA ALA A 20 -9.21 15.24 -12.02
C ALA A 20 -8.96 13.75 -12.36
N PRO A 21 -9.57 13.21 -13.43
CA PRO A 21 -9.25 11.87 -13.89
C PRO A 21 -7.75 11.71 -14.19
N GLY A 22 -7.17 10.60 -13.73
CA GLY A 22 -5.75 10.26 -13.85
C GLY A 22 -4.86 10.73 -12.69
N ASP A 23 -5.32 11.69 -11.90
CA ASP A 23 -4.57 12.17 -10.73
C ASP A 23 -4.73 11.21 -9.54
N GLU A 24 -3.62 10.92 -8.88
CA GLU A 24 -3.58 9.99 -7.75
C GLU A 24 -3.87 10.72 -6.42
N GLY A 25 -4.76 10.14 -5.62
CA GLY A 25 -5.12 10.64 -4.30
C GLY A 25 -5.81 9.57 -3.47
N GLU A 26 -6.62 9.98 -2.50
CA GLU A 26 -7.40 9.07 -1.68
C GLU A 26 -8.78 8.82 -2.29
N ILE A 27 -9.17 7.56 -2.41
CA ILE A 27 -10.54 7.20 -2.78
C ILE A 27 -11.47 7.51 -1.61
N VAL A 28 -12.54 8.25 -1.90
CA VAL A 28 -13.53 8.67 -0.92
C VAL A 28 -14.93 8.26 -1.37
N ILE A 29 -15.79 7.92 -0.40
CA ILE A 29 -17.16 7.49 -0.66
C ILE A 29 -18.19 8.27 0.15
N ARG A 30 -19.39 8.45 -0.41
CA ARG A 30 -20.50 9.11 0.27
C ARG A 30 -21.83 8.48 -0.15
N GLY A 31 -22.72 8.22 0.81
CA GLY A 31 -24.06 7.75 0.49
C GLY A 31 -24.74 7.06 1.68
N PRO A 32 -26.02 6.67 1.53
CA PRO A 32 -26.81 6.06 2.60
C PRO A 32 -26.25 4.73 3.13
N ASN A 33 -25.39 4.08 2.34
CA ASN A 33 -24.73 2.81 2.67
C ASN A 33 -23.36 2.99 3.34
N VAL A 34 -22.91 4.23 3.57
CA VAL A 34 -21.66 4.55 4.28
C VAL A 34 -21.96 4.69 5.79
N THR A 35 -21.07 4.18 6.64
CA THR A 35 -21.22 4.32 8.11
C THR A 35 -21.36 5.81 8.50
N PRO A 36 -22.22 6.16 9.47
CA PRO A 36 -22.32 7.54 9.95
C PRO A 36 -21.11 7.96 10.81
N GLY A 37 -20.26 7.01 11.21
CA GLY A 37 -19.05 7.26 11.98
C GLY A 37 -18.61 6.08 12.84
N TYR A 38 -17.53 6.30 13.58
CA TYR A 38 -17.04 5.44 14.65
C TYR A 38 -17.70 5.81 15.98
N GLU A 39 -18.23 4.80 16.67
CA GLU A 39 -18.85 4.96 17.98
C GLU A 39 -17.81 5.39 19.02
N ASN A 40 -18.14 6.42 19.80
CA ASN A 40 -17.30 6.97 20.89
C ASN A 40 -15.85 7.33 20.47
N ASN A 41 -15.62 7.66 19.19
CA ASN A 41 -14.28 7.99 18.68
C ASN A 41 -14.32 9.27 17.82
N GLU A 42 -14.46 10.41 18.49
CA GLU A 42 -14.51 11.72 17.83
C GLU A 42 -13.26 12.04 17.01
N ALA A 43 -12.08 11.60 17.47
CA ALA A 43 -10.83 11.80 16.73
C ALA A 43 -10.86 11.08 15.38
N ALA A 44 -11.22 9.78 15.38
CA ALA A 44 -11.35 9.03 14.14
C ALA A 44 -12.44 9.61 13.22
N ASN A 45 -13.54 10.12 13.77
CA ASN A 45 -14.57 10.79 12.97
C ASN A 45 -14.05 12.06 12.30
N ARG A 46 -13.26 12.89 13.00
CA ARG A 46 -12.64 14.08 12.39
C ARG A 46 -11.59 13.73 11.34
N GLU A 47 -10.84 12.66 11.55
CA GLU A 47 -9.75 12.25 10.64
C GLU A 47 -10.25 11.57 9.37
N ASN A 48 -11.31 10.76 9.47
CA ASN A 48 -11.77 9.90 8.37
C ASN A 48 -13.00 10.45 7.64
N PHE A 49 -13.49 11.64 7.97
CA PHE A 49 -14.56 12.30 7.23
C PHE A 49 -14.17 13.73 6.82
N THR A 50 -14.42 14.07 5.56
CA THR A 50 -14.15 15.41 5.02
C THR A 50 -15.31 15.84 4.13
N HIS A 51 -15.96 16.96 4.46
CA HIS A 51 -17.10 17.50 3.68
C HIS A 51 -18.23 16.46 3.42
N GLY A 52 -18.50 15.58 4.39
CA GLY A 52 -19.51 14.52 4.29
C GLY A 52 -19.07 13.27 3.50
N TRP A 53 -17.82 13.21 3.05
CA TRP A 53 -17.20 12.05 2.43
C TRP A 53 -16.41 11.24 3.45
N PHE A 54 -16.56 9.92 3.42
CA PHE A 54 -15.72 9.00 4.16
C PHE A 54 -14.42 8.73 3.40
N ARG A 55 -13.29 8.86 4.10
CA ARG A 55 -11.93 8.65 3.61
C ARG A 55 -11.55 7.18 3.83
N THR A 56 -11.40 6.41 2.76
CA THR A 56 -11.28 4.93 2.88
C THR A 56 -9.89 4.47 3.33
N GLY A 57 -8.90 5.35 3.25
CA GLY A 57 -7.48 5.06 3.42
C GLY A 57 -6.83 4.40 2.19
N ASP A 58 -7.58 4.20 1.10
CA ASP A 58 -7.07 3.61 -0.14
C ASP A 58 -6.55 4.71 -1.07
N GLN A 59 -5.30 4.54 -1.53
CA GLN A 59 -4.73 5.38 -2.57
C GLN A 59 -5.14 4.85 -3.94
N GLY A 60 -5.45 5.75 -4.86
CA GLY A 60 -5.78 5.40 -6.23
C GLY A 60 -6.15 6.60 -7.08
N PHE A 61 -6.58 6.31 -8.30
CA PHE A 61 -7.06 7.31 -9.24
C PHE A 61 -8.33 6.81 -9.95
N ARG A 62 -9.07 7.74 -10.55
CA ARG A 62 -10.16 7.44 -11.48
C ARG A 62 -9.70 7.75 -12.89
N ASP A 63 -9.86 6.84 -13.84
CA ASP A 63 -9.52 7.11 -15.24
C ASP A 63 -10.61 7.94 -15.96
N PRO A 64 -10.36 8.41 -17.21
CA PRO A 64 -11.34 9.18 -17.97
C PRO A 64 -12.64 8.43 -18.29
N ASP A 65 -12.61 7.10 -18.32
CA ASP A 65 -13.79 6.24 -18.56
C ASP A 65 -14.60 6.00 -17.28
N GLY A 66 -14.08 6.44 -16.13
CA GLY A 66 -14.73 6.40 -14.83
C GLY A 66 -14.36 5.18 -13.97
N TYR A 67 -13.40 4.35 -14.40
CA TYR A 67 -12.92 3.23 -13.60
C TYR A 67 -11.95 3.69 -12.52
N PHE A 68 -12.02 3.07 -11.35
CA PHE A 68 -11.11 3.34 -10.24
C PHE A 68 -10.05 2.26 -10.15
N THR A 69 -8.80 2.67 -9.99
CA THR A 69 -7.68 1.77 -9.72
C THR A 69 -7.11 2.07 -8.34
N ILE A 70 -7.10 1.07 -7.47
CA ILE A 70 -6.47 1.15 -6.15
C ILE A 70 -4.99 0.81 -6.32
N THR A 71 -4.12 1.75 -5.98
CA THR A 71 -2.67 1.63 -6.10
C THR A 71 -1.99 1.32 -4.76
N GLY A 72 -2.67 1.52 -3.63
CA GLY A 72 -2.12 1.19 -2.31
C GLY A 72 -3.00 1.58 -1.13
N ARG A 73 -2.42 1.49 0.08
CA ARG A 73 -3.02 1.97 1.34
C ARG A 73 -2.19 3.13 1.85
N LEU A 74 -2.81 4.27 2.16
CA LEU A 74 -2.10 5.50 2.57
C LEU A 74 -1.17 5.27 3.78
N LYS A 75 -1.60 4.45 4.75
CA LYS A 75 -0.82 4.13 5.95
C LYS A 75 0.35 3.16 5.69
N GLU A 76 0.44 2.59 4.49
CA GLU A 76 1.49 1.66 4.11
C GLU A 76 2.49 2.28 3.11
N ILE A 77 2.20 3.48 2.58
CA ILE A 77 3.08 4.16 1.62
C ILE A 77 4.43 4.45 2.28
N ILE A 78 5.49 3.99 1.60
CA ILE A 78 6.86 4.24 2.02
C ILE A 78 7.25 5.63 1.51
N ASN A 79 7.68 6.50 2.42
CA ASN A 79 8.16 7.84 2.16
C ASN A 79 9.68 7.89 2.28
N ARG A 80 10.35 7.73 1.14
CA ARG A 80 11.80 7.70 1.05
C ARG A 80 12.32 9.05 0.59
N GLY A 81 12.68 9.93 1.53
CA GLY A 81 13.24 11.25 1.19
C GLY A 81 12.30 12.14 0.39
N GLY A 82 10.97 11.97 0.53
CA GLY A 82 9.95 12.67 -0.23
C GLY A 82 9.31 11.84 -1.34
N GLU A 83 9.99 10.78 -1.81
CA GLU A 83 9.45 9.87 -2.82
C GLU A 83 8.40 8.96 -2.20
N LYS A 84 7.22 8.88 -2.83
CA LYS A 84 6.11 8.02 -2.41
C LYS A 84 6.17 6.70 -3.17
N ILE A 85 6.32 5.61 -2.43
CA ILE A 85 6.48 4.28 -3.00
C ILE A 85 5.34 3.42 -2.48
N SER A 86 4.54 2.88 -3.40
CA SER A 86 3.54 1.88 -3.06
C SER A 86 4.24 0.53 -2.83
N PRO A 87 4.15 -0.07 -1.63
CA PRO A 87 4.68 -1.41 -1.41
C PRO A 87 4.00 -2.46 -2.28
N ARG A 88 2.73 -2.21 -2.65
CA ARG A 88 1.96 -3.13 -3.49
C ARG A 88 2.55 -3.25 -4.89
N GLU A 89 2.98 -2.13 -5.48
CA GLU A 89 3.66 -2.14 -6.79
C GLU A 89 4.94 -3.00 -6.75
N VAL A 90 5.72 -2.88 -5.67
CA VAL A 90 6.94 -3.66 -5.49
C VAL A 90 6.61 -5.14 -5.29
N ASP A 91 5.57 -5.46 -4.52
CA ASP A 91 5.11 -6.84 -4.34
C ASP A 91 4.65 -7.47 -5.64
N GLU A 92 3.86 -6.76 -6.45
CA GLU A 92 3.37 -7.25 -7.73
C GLU A 92 4.55 -7.62 -8.64
N VAL A 93 5.57 -6.75 -8.73
CA VAL A 93 6.79 -7.07 -9.47
C VAL A 93 7.53 -8.27 -8.86
N LEU A 94 7.71 -8.32 -7.55
CA LEU A 94 8.47 -9.41 -6.93
C LEU A 94 7.75 -10.75 -6.98
N MET A 95 6.41 -10.77 -7.02
CA MET A 95 5.61 -11.98 -7.18
C MET A 95 5.81 -12.63 -8.55
N ASP A 96 6.21 -11.88 -9.58
CA ASP A 96 6.56 -12.41 -10.90
C ASP A 96 7.90 -13.16 -10.91
N HIS A 97 8.69 -13.07 -9.84
CA HIS A 97 9.93 -13.83 -9.74
C HIS A 97 9.63 -15.33 -9.62
N PRO A 98 10.22 -16.20 -10.48
CA PRO A 98 9.90 -17.64 -10.50
C PRO A 98 10.12 -18.38 -9.18
N ALA A 99 11.06 -17.93 -8.36
CA ALA A 99 11.32 -18.49 -7.04
C ALA A 99 10.42 -17.95 -5.90
N VAL A 100 9.74 -16.80 -6.06
CA VAL A 100 9.03 -16.11 -4.96
C VAL A 100 7.61 -16.63 -4.76
N GLN A 101 7.33 -17.33 -3.67
CA GLN A 101 5.99 -17.79 -3.30
C GLN A 101 5.14 -16.69 -2.68
N GLN A 102 5.73 -15.92 -1.77
CA GLN A 102 5.07 -14.81 -1.08
C GLN A 102 6.07 -13.67 -0.91
N VAL A 103 5.56 -12.45 -0.94
CA VAL A 103 6.36 -11.25 -0.66
C VAL A 103 5.52 -10.23 0.10
N VAL A 104 6.17 -9.53 1.02
CA VAL A 104 5.65 -8.33 1.65
C VAL A 104 6.75 -7.28 1.66
N THR A 105 6.55 -6.22 0.90
CA THR A 105 7.35 -4.99 0.91
C THR A 105 6.91 -4.09 2.07
N PHE A 106 7.83 -3.46 2.77
CA PHE A 106 7.52 -2.62 3.93
C PHE A 106 8.55 -1.50 4.09
N ALA A 107 8.17 -0.47 4.83
CA ALA A 107 9.09 0.58 5.25
C ALA A 107 10.05 0.03 6.30
N MET A 108 11.34 0.21 6.08
CA MET A 108 12.35 0.14 7.14
C MET A 108 12.85 1.55 7.46
N PRO A 109 13.20 1.86 8.72
CA PRO A 109 13.74 3.17 9.08
C PRO A 109 15.04 3.48 8.34
N HIS A 110 15.27 4.77 8.05
CA HIS A 110 16.51 5.24 7.44
C HIS A 110 16.91 6.61 8.00
N ALA A 111 18.12 6.68 8.58
CA ALA A 111 18.59 7.85 9.34
C ALA A 111 18.54 9.20 8.60
N LYS A 112 18.65 9.20 7.27
CA LYS A 112 18.64 10.43 6.45
C LYS A 112 17.38 10.64 5.61
N LEU A 113 16.66 9.56 5.31
CA LEU A 113 15.56 9.58 4.33
C LEU A 113 14.19 9.39 5.00
N GLY A 114 14.17 9.20 6.32
CA GLY A 114 12.99 8.76 7.06
C GLY A 114 12.81 7.26 6.93
N GLU A 115 12.51 6.81 5.71
CA GLU A 115 12.26 5.40 5.39
C GLU A 115 13.07 4.93 4.19
N GLU A 116 13.17 3.61 4.04
CA GLU A 116 13.77 2.92 2.92
C GLU A 116 12.96 1.63 2.62
N VAL A 117 13.05 1.13 1.39
CA VAL A 117 12.29 -0.04 0.95
C VAL A 117 12.96 -1.33 1.42
N ALA A 118 12.20 -2.20 2.07
CA ALA A 118 12.59 -3.58 2.39
C ALA A 118 11.53 -4.57 1.91
N ALA A 119 11.93 -5.82 1.66
CA ALA A 119 11.03 -6.91 1.29
C ALA A 119 11.31 -8.19 2.10
N ALA A 120 10.26 -8.78 2.65
CA ALA A 120 10.27 -10.12 3.23
C ALA A 120 9.72 -11.10 2.20
N VAL A 121 10.45 -12.18 1.94
CA VAL A 121 10.19 -13.10 0.84
C VAL A 121 10.15 -14.53 1.36
N VAL A 122 9.16 -15.31 0.93
CA VAL A 122 9.14 -16.76 1.08
C VAL A 122 9.33 -17.37 -0.30
N LEU A 123 10.23 -18.33 -0.40
CA LEU A 123 10.50 -19.02 -1.66
C LEU A 123 9.50 -20.15 -1.89
N ARG A 124 9.28 -20.50 -3.16
CA ARG A 124 8.55 -21.72 -3.53
C ARG A 124 9.35 -22.95 -3.08
N GLU A 125 8.63 -24.01 -2.76
CA GLU A 125 9.25 -25.29 -2.41
C GLU A 125 10.21 -25.77 -3.51
N GLY A 126 11.44 -26.11 -3.13
CA GLY A 126 12.50 -26.56 -4.05
C GLY A 126 13.13 -25.46 -4.92
N ALA A 127 12.71 -24.20 -4.78
CA ALA A 127 13.36 -23.09 -5.46
C ALA A 127 14.56 -22.58 -4.66
N GLU A 128 15.61 -22.20 -5.36
CA GLU A 128 16.80 -21.56 -4.78
C GLU A 128 16.94 -20.14 -5.34
N ALA A 129 16.94 -19.15 -4.46
CA ALA A 129 17.24 -17.76 -4.78
C ALA A 129 17.79 -17.07 -3.54
N GLY A 130 18.78 -16.20 -3.70
CA GLY A 130 19.31 -15.34 -2.65
C GLY A 130 18.66 -13.95 -2.64
N PRO A 131 18.91 -13.16 -1.58
CA PRO A 131 18.46 -11.76 -1.52
C PRO A 131 18.96 -10.90 -2.70
N GLY A 132 20.14 -11.22 -3.23
CA GLY A 132 20.73 -10.54 -4.39
C GLY A 132 19.93 -10.78 -5.67
N ASP A 133 19.54 -12.03 -5.94
CA ASP A 133 18.79 -12.41 -7.15
C ASP A 133 17.43 -11.73 -7.20
N VAL A 134 16.71 -11.74 -6.08
CA VAL A 134 15.41 -11.05 -5.93
C VAL A 134 15.56 -9.55 -6.16
N ARG A 135 16.61 -8.95 -5.60
CA ARG A 135 16.87 -7.51 -5.76
C ARG A 135 17.26 -7.14 -7.19
N GLU A 136 18.05 -7.96 -7.86
CA GLU A 136 18.43 -7.76 -9.27
C GLU A 136 17.21 -7.86 -10.19
N PHE A 137 16.34 -8.85 -9.94
CA PHE A 137 15.09 -9.01 -10.67
C PHE A 137 14.19 -7.77 -10.56
N ALA A 138 14.07 -7.19 -9.35
CA ALA A 138 13.38 -5.93 -9.11
C ALA A 138 14.05 -4.76 -9.84
N ALA A 139 15.38 -4.65 -9.79
CA ALA A 139 16.12 -3.56 -10.43
C ALA A 139 15.98 -3.53 -11.96
N GLY A 140 15.73 -4.68 -12.59
CA GLY A 140 15.42 -4.75 -14.02
C GLY A 140 14.01 -4.29 -14.42
N ARG A 141 13.11 -4.03 -13.45
CA ARG A 141 11.68 -3.77 -13.68
C ARG A 141 11.14 -2.52 -12.99
N LEU A 142 11.77 -2.12 -11.89
CA LEU A 142 11.37 -0.97 -11.08
C LEU A 142 12.35 0.18 -11.25
N ALA A 143 11.84 1.40 -11.07
CA ALA A 143 12.70 2.56 -10.88
C ALA A 143 13.62 2.36 -9.66
N GLY A 144 14.86 2.82 -9.74
CA GLY A 144 15.91 2.49 -8.76
C GLY A 144 15.57 2.81 -7.30
N PHE A 145 14.77 3.85 -7.04
CA PHE A 145 14.36 4.23 -5.70
C PHE A 145 13.25 3.33 -5.10
N LYS A 146 12.58 2.50 -5.92
CA LYS A 146 11.58 1.52 -5.50
C LYS A 146 12.18 0.14 -5.23
N VAL A 147 13.42 -0.10 -5.69
CA VAL A 147 14.09 -1.39 -5.51
C VAL A 147 14.38 -1.61 -4.03
N PRO A 148 13.97 -2.75 -3.43
CA PRO A 148 14.27 -3.04 -2.03
C PRO A 148 15.76 -2.93 -1.75
N ARG A 149 16.11 -2.11 -0.77
CA ARG A 149 17.48 -2.00 -0.26
C ARG A 149 17.86 -3.23 0.56
N LYS A 150 16.88 -3.80 1.25
CA LYS A 150 17.01 -5.03 2.04
C LYS A 150 15.99 -6.06 1.55
N VAL A 151 16.45 -7.27 1.25
CA VAL A 151 15.59 -8.43 1.05
C VAL A 151 15.91 -9.45 2.12
N VAL A 152 14.89 -9.99 2.77
CA VAL A 152 15.00 -11.03 3.79
C VAL A 152 14.22 -12.25 3.32
N ILE A 153 14.89 -13.39 3.25
CA ILE A 153 14.24 -14.67 2.93
C ILE A 153 13.85 -15.33 4.24
N LEU A 154 12.60 -15.77 4.34
CA LEU A 154 12.00 -16.38 5.50
C LEU A 154 11.31 -17.69 5.10
N ASP A 155 11.16 -18.60 6.06
CA ASP A 155 10.31 -19.79 5.88
C ASP A 155 8.82 -19.41 5.87
N GLU A 156 8.44 -18.40 6.67
CA GLU A 156 7.10 -17.82 6.70
C GLU A 156 7.17 -16.33 7.06
N ILE A 157 6.31 -15.50 6.43
CA ILE A 157 6.16 -14.09 6.79
C ILE A 157 5.23 -13.98 8.02
N PRO A 158 5.64 -13.30 9.09
CA PRO A 158 4.80 -13.11 10.26
C PRO A 158 3.46 -12.45 9.93
N LYS A 159 2.38 -13.03 10.48
CA LYS A 159 1.00 -12.56 10.29
C LYS A 159 0.50 -11.86 11.54
N GLY A 160 -0.46 -10.96 11.36
CA GLY A 160 -1.18 -10.36 12.47
C GLY A 160 -2.15 -11.33 13.17
N PRO A 161 -2.81 -10.91 14.26
CA PRO A 161 -3.72 -11.76 15.04
C PRO A 161 -4.89 -12.35 14.25
N THR A 162 -5.26 -11.72 13.13
CA THR A 162 -6.35 -12.16 12.24
C THR A 162 -5.87 -13.08 11.11
N GLY A 163 -4.59 -13.48 11.12
CA GLY A 163 -3.97 -14.29 10.05
C GLY A 163 -3.63 -13.52 8.78
N LYS A 164 -3.92 -12.21 8.72
CA LYS A 164 -3.55 -11.36 7.58
C LYS A 164 -2.10 -10.89 7.68
N LEU A 165 -1.43 -10.78 6.54
CA LEU A 165 -0.12 -10.13 6.44
C LEU A 165 -0.25 -8.66 6.88
N ARG A 166 0.76 -8.18 7.61
CA ARG A 166 0.80 -6.81 8.13
C ARG A 166 2.16 -6.21 7.82
N ARG A 167 2.18 -5.09 7.08
CA ARG A 167 3.41 -4.33 6.78
C ARG A 167 3.85 -3.47 7.96
N ILE A 168 2.89 -2.80 8.60
CA ILE A 168 3.16 -1.87 9.69
C ILE A 168 3.73 -2.63 10.89
N GLY A 169 4.94 -2.27 11.32
CA GLY A 169 5.67 -2.90 12.42
C GLY A 169 6.45 -4.17 12.02
N LEU A 170 6.46 -4.55 10.74
CA LEU A 170 7.19 -5.72 10.27
C LEU A 170 8.70 -5.54 10.40
N ALA A 171 9.22 -4.33 10.16
CA ALA A 171 10.64 -4.02 10.35
C ALA A 171 11.11 -4.32 11.79
N ASP A 172 10.40 -3.79 12.79
CA ASP A 172 10.70 -4.04 14.20
C ASP A 172 10.61 -5.53 14.56
N GLN A 173 9.57 -6.21 14.05
CA GLN A 173 9.38 -7.65 14.29
C GLN A 173 10.50 -8.50 13.71
N LEU A 174 11.08 -8.08 12.59
CA LEU A 174 12.23 -8.74 11.95
C LEU A 174 13.58 -8.21 12.47
N GLY A 175 13.58 -7.29 13.45
CA GLY A 175 14.81 -6.69 13.99
C GLY A 175 15.57 -5.82 12.99
N ILE A 176 14.87 -5.19 12.04
CA ILE A 176 15.44 -4.34 11.00
C ILE A 176 15.35 -2.88 11.45
N THR A 177 16.52 -2.25 11.61
CA THR A 177 16.70 -0.86 12.08
C THR A 177 17.53 -0.04 11.11
#